data_AF-A0A955V1J1-F1
#
_entry.id   AF-A0A955V1J1-F1
#
_cell.length_a   1.000
_cell.length_b   1.000
_cell.length_c   1.000
_cell.angle_alpha   90.00
_cell.angle_beta   90.00
_cell.angle_gamma   90.00
#
_symmetry.space_group_name_H-M   'P 1'
#
loop_
_entity.id
_entity.type
_entity.pdbx_description
1 polymer ?
#
loop_
_entity_poly.entity_id
_entity_poly.type
_entity_poly.pdbx_seq_one_letter_code
_entity_poly.pdbx_strand_id
1 'polypeptide(L)'
;MIEVAQRLLAERGIEGVNTNEVARTAGIGVGTFYGLFPDKHALADAVTFSAWEQLGSALLDAPSDADSITRVIVDFAAASPER
;
A
#
# COMPACT_ATOMS: atom_id res chain seq x y z
N MET A 1 3.77 3.67 -8.89
CA MET A 1 4.46 2.43 -8.46
C MET A 1 3.83 1.84 -7.20
N ILE A 2 3.67 2.61 -6.12
CA ILE A 2 3.08 2.14 -4.85
C ILE A 2 1.68 1.56 -5.03
N GLU A 3 0.77 2.23 -5.74
CA GLU A 3 -0.59 1.69 -6.01
C GLU A 3 -0.56 0.35 -6.77
N VAL A 4 0.34 0.23 -7.75
CA VAL A 4 0.53 -1.01 -8.52
C VAL A 4 1.06 -2.12 -7.61
N ALA A 5 2.03 -1.80 -6.76
CA ALA A 5 2.59 -2.72 -5.79
C ALA A 5 1.55 -3.16 -4.76
N GLN A 6 0.74 -2.22 -4.24
CA GLN A 6 -0.33 -2.48 -3.29
C GLN A 6 -1.34 -3.47 -3.87
N ARG A 7 -1.79 -3.26 -5.11
CA ARG A 7 -2.69 -4.20 -5.79
C ARG A 7 -2.05 -5.58 -5.98
N LEU A 8 -0.83 -5.65 -6.49
CA LEU A 8 -0.17 -6.93 -6.74
C LEU A 8 0.15 -7.68 -5.44
N LEU A 9 0.53 -6.97 -4.38
CA LEU A 9 0.68 -7.53 -3.03
C LEU A 9 -0.68 -8.02 -2.50
N ALA A 10 -1.76 -7.25 -2.67
CA ALA A 10 -3.13 -7.62 -2.29
C ALA A 10 -3.57 -8.95 -2.91
N GLU A 11 -3.30 -9.13 -4.20
CA GLU A 11 -3.73 -10.29 -4.98
C GLU A 11 -2.87 -11.54 -4.75
N ARG A 12 -1.55 -11.37 -4.57
CA ARG A 12 -0.59 -12.49 -4.67
C ARG A 12 0.25 -12.73 -3.41
N GLY A 13 0.18 -11.81 -2.46
CA GLY A 13 1.08 -11.79 -1.32
C GLY A 13 2.54 -11.50 -1.67
N ILE A 14 3.36 -11.30 -0.65
CA ILE A 14 4.77 -10.92 -0.83
C ILE A 14 5.59 -11.98 -1.58
N GLU A 15 5.28 -13.26 -1.39
CA GLU A 15 5.95 -14.35 -2.11
C GLU A 15 5.55 -14.45 -3.58
N GLY A 16 4.33 -14.03 -3.93
CA GLY A 16 3.83 -14.06 -5.31
C GLY A 16 4.17 -12.80 -6.14
N VAL A 17 4.79 -11.78 -5.54
CA VAL A 17 5.13 -10.53 -6.23
C VAL A 17 6.53 -10.58 -6.84
N ASN A 18 6.63 -10.17 -8.11
CA ASN A 18 7.89 -9.98 -8.82
C ASN A 18 8.17 -8.48 -9.01
N THR A 19 9.32 -7.99 -8.53
CA THR A 19 9.72 -6.58 -8.58
C THR A 19 9.87 -6.04 -10.01
N ASN A 20 10.34 -6.87 -10.95
CA ASN A 20 10.44 -6.47 -12.37
C ASN A 20 9.06 -6.33 -13.03
N GLU A 21 8.10 -7.17 -12.63
CA GLU A 21 6.71 -7.04 -13.07
C GLU A 21 6.07 -5.78 -12.50
N VAL A 22 6.32 -5.47 -11.22
CA VAL A 22 5.88 -4.21 -10.60
C VAL A 22 6.43 -3.01 -11.37
N ALA A 23 7.74 -2.99 -11.65
CA ALA A 23 8.38 -1.91 -12.39
C ALA A 23 7.75 -1.71 -13.77
N ARG A 24 7.59 -2.81 -14.54
CA ARG A 24 6.95 -2.80 -15.86
C ARG A 24 5.51 -2.28 -15.80
N THR A 25 4.73 -2.79 -14.86
CA THR A 25 3.32 -2.42 -14.70
C THR A 25 3.16 -0.98 -14.25
N ALA A 26 4.10 -0.47 -13.45
CA ALA A 26 4.18 0.92 -13.04
C ALA A 26 4.75 1.85 -14.12
N GLY A 27 5.16 1.34 -15.29
CA GLY A 27 5.70 2.14 -16.40
C GLY A 27 7.08 2.74 -16.13
N ILE A 28 7.87 2.15 -15.21
CA ILE A 28 9.20 2.63 -14.85
C ILE A 28 10.29 1.64 -15.25
N GLY A 29 11.51 2.14 -15.42
CA GLY A 29 12.67 1.29 -15.66
C GLY A 29 13.00 0.41 -14.44
N VAL A 30 13.46 -0.82 -14.69
CA VAL A 30 13.89 -1.75 -13.63
C VAL A 30 15.04 -1.16 -12.80
N GLY A 31 15.99 -0.46 -13.43
CA GLY A 31 17.05 0.25 -12.70
C GLY A 31 16.51 1.36 -11.78
N THR A 32 15.48 2.09 -12.21
CA THR A 32 14.80 3.09 -11.38
C THR A 32 14.10 2.43 -10.20
N PHE A 33 13.46 1.28 -10.42
CA PHE A 33 12.85 0.50 -9.33
C PHE A 33 13.90 0.14 -8.27
N TYR A 34 15.01 -0.49 -8.66
CA TYR A 34 16.04 -0.91 -7.71
C TYR A 34 16.80 0.25 -7.05
N GLY A 35 16.80 1.43 -7.66
CA GLY A 35 17.29 2.65 -7.03
C GLY A 35 16.38 3.17 -5.91
N LEU A 36 15.09 2.83 -5.92
CA LEU A 36 14.10 3.20 -4.90
C LEU A 36 13.90 2.09 -3.87
N PHE A 37 13.83 0.84 -4.34
CA PHE A 37 13.51 -0.34 -3.55
C PHE A 37 14.49 -1.46 -3.88
N PRO A 38 15.45 -1.76 -2.98
CA PRO A 38 16.45 -2.79 -3.23
C PRO A 38 15.84 -4.19 -3.38
N ASP A 39 14.69 -4.43 -2.74
CA ASP A 39 13.97 -5.70 -2.82
C ASP A 39 12.44 -5.51 -2.63
N LYS A 40 11.72 -6.64 -2.70
CA LYS A 40 10.26 -6.68 -2.55
C LYS A 40 9.78 -6.36 -1.13
N HIS A 41 10.61 -6.53 -0.10
CA HIS A 41 10.24 -6.21 1.28
C HIS A 41 10.31 -4.70 1.49
N ALA A 42 11.35 -4.02 0.98
CA ALA A 42 11.42 -2.56 0.99
C ALA A 42 10.23 -1.91 0.27
N LEU A 43 9.77 -2.51 -0.84
CA LEU A 43 8.54 -2.11 -1.51
C LEU A 43 7.30 -2.33 -0.63
N ALA A 44 7.19 -3.49 0.03
CA ALA A 44 6.07 -3.81 0.91
C ALA A 44 5.99 -2.90 2.13
N ASP A 45 7.14 -2.52 2.71
CA ASP A 45 7.22 -1.55 3.80
C ASP A 45 6.72 -0.18 3.34
N ALA A 46 7.10 0.27 2.14
CA ALA A 46 6.61 1.53 1.58
C ALA A 46 5.11 1.52 1.29
N VAL A 47 4.57 0.41 0.80
CA VAL A 47 3.12 0.22 0.64
C VAL A 47 2.41 0.28 2.00
N THR A 48 2.96 -0.39 3.01
CA THR A 48 2.41 -0.40 4.37
C THR A 48 2.42 1.01 4.97
N PHE A 49 3.53 1.73 4.83
CA PHE A 49 3.65 3.12 5.28
C PHE A 49 2.63 4.03 4.58
N SER A 50 2.48 3.89 3.26
CA SER A 50 1.48 4.66 2.52
C SER A 50 0.05 4.38 2.98
N ALA A 51 -0.27 3.14 3.35
CA ALA A 51 -1.58 2.80 3.91
C ALA A 51 -1.80 3.46 5.28
N TRP A 52 -0.79 3.46 6.16
CA TRP A 52 -0.86 4.15 7.45
C TRP A 52 -1.01 5.67 7.30
N GLU A 53 -0.32 6.27 6.33
CA GLU A 53 -0.44 7.71 6.03
C GLU A 53 -1.85 8.05 5.54
N GLN A 54 -2.44 7.21 4.68
CA GLN A 54 -3.83 7.37 4.22
C GLN A 54 -4.82 7.26 5.38
N LEU A 55 -4.65 6.29 6.28
CA LEU A 55 -5.48 6.16 7.47
C LEU A 55 -5.34 7.39 8.38
N GLY A 56 -4.11 7.83 8.64
CA GLY A 56 -3.83 9.00 9.47
C GLY A 56 -4.48 10.26 8.91
N SER A 57 -4.36 10.50 7.60
CA SER A 57 -5.03 11.62 6.93
C SER A 57 -6.55 11.53 7.06
N ALA A 58 -7.14 10.36 6.78
CA ALA A 58 -8.58 10.18 6.87
C ALA A 58 -9.11 10.40 8.30
N LEU A 59 -8.35 10.00 9.32
CA LEU A 59 -8.70 10.25 10.72
C LEU A 59 -8.61 11.73 11.11
N LEU A 60 -7.63 12.46 10.57
CA LEU A 60 -7.47 13.90 10.81
C LEU A 60 -8.56 14.74 10.11
N ASP A 61 -9.02 14.28 8.95
CA ASP A 61 -10.07 14.95 8.16
C ASP A 61 -11.48 14.61 8.65
N ALA A 62 -11.64 13.52 9.40
CA ALA A 62 -12.92 13.10 9.95
C ALA A 62 -13.37 14.00 11.12
N PRO A 63 -14.69 14.22 11.28
CA PRO A 63 -15.21 14.80 12.51
C PRO A 63 -14.76 14.01 13.74
N SER A 64 -14.42 14.71 14.82
CA SER A 64 -13.90 14.10 16.06
C SER A 64 -15.00 13.46 16.94
N ASP A 65 -16.00 12.85 16.32
CA ASP A 65 -17.01 12.04 16.98
C ASP A 65 -16.72 10.54 16.80
N ALA A 66 -17.25 9.72 17.71
CA ALA A 66 -16.95 8.31 17.76
C ALA A 66 -17.44 7.54 16.51
N ASP A 67 -18.56 7.96 15.91
CA ASP A 67 -19.15 7.28 14.76
C ASP A 67 -18.30 7.51 13.51
N SER A 68 -17.86 8.75 13.30
CA SER A 68 -16.96 9.14 12.21
C SER A 68 -15.61 8.41 12.30
N ILE A 69 -14.99 8.38 13.49
CA ILE A 69 -13.72 7.67 13.71
C ILE A 69 -13.89 6.17 13.48
N THR A 70 -14.96 5.57 14.03
CA THR A 70 -15.25 4.14 13.86
C THR A 70 -15.41 3.81 12.38
N ARG A 71 -16.12 4.64 11.63
CA ARG A 71 -16.31 4.45 10.19
C ARG A 71 -15.00 4.44 9.42
N VAL A 72 -14.11 5.41 9.67
CA VAL A 72 -12.79 5.46 9.00
C VAL A 72 -11.98 4.20 9.28
N ILE A 73 -11.96 3.74 10.53
CA ILE A 73 -11.23 2.52 10.91
C ILE A 73 -11.83 1.29 10.23
N VAL A 74 -13.16 1.17 10.22
CA VAL A 74 -13.87 0.03 9.61
C VAL A 74 -13.67 0.01 8.10
N ASP A 75 -13.79 1.16 7.43
CA ASP A 75 -13.60 1.28 5.98
C ASP A 75 -12.15 0.93 5.59
N PHE A 76 -11.17 1.37 6.39
CA PHE A 76 -9.76 1.02 6.19
C PHE A 76 -9.49 -0.48 6.41
N ALA A 77 -10.06 -1.08 7.46
CA ALA A 77 -9.95 -2.51 7.72
C ALA A 77 -10.62 -3.34 6.62
N ALA A 78 -11.80 -2.93 6.13
CA ALA A 78 -12.49 -3.59 5.02
C ALA A 78 -11.71 -3.51 3.69
N ALA A 79 -10.95 -2.44 3.48
CA ALA A 79 -10.06 -2.28 2.33
C ALA A 79 -8.76 -3.10 2.44
N SER A 80 -8.44 -3.60 3.63
CA SER A 80 -7.25 -4.40 3.93
C SER A 80 -7.67 -5.84 4.24
N PRO A 81 -7.92 -6.70 3.23
CA PRO A 81 -8.27 -8.08 3.50
C PRO A 81 -7.14 -8.73 4.31
N GLU A 82 -7.49 -9.17 5.52
CA GLU A 82 -6.57 -9.85 6.43
C GLU A 82 -5.94 -11.03 5.68
N ARG A 83 -4.61 -10.97 5.50
CA ARG A 83 -3.79 -12.03 4.90
C ARG A 83 -2.72 -12.45 5.87
#